data_AF-A0A1V6GEB7-F1
#
_entry.id   AF-A0A1V6GEB7-F1
#
_cell.length_a   1.000
_cell.length_b   1.000
_cell.length_c   1.000
_cell.angle_alpha   90.00
_cell.angle_beta   90.00
_cell.angle_gamma   90.00
#
_symmetry.space_group_name_H-M   'P 1'
#
loop_
_entity.id
_entity.type
_entity.pdbx_description
1 polymer ?
#
loop_
_entity_poly.entity_id
_entity_poly.type
_entity_poly.pdbx_seq_one_letter_code
_entity_poly.pdbx_strand_id
1 'polypeptide(L)'
;MGAFLSKWPEASGTHVPDSTGEGRGSVTMQCPGCSGHLVTLELSGVEVDYCYTCQGIWLDNGEMELLVGLGGGDDRLLGALSPVSAREKTVKCPACRRPMEKVAAGKGDVVILDRCVDHGIWSEAGELRKILELSCDETHESPLVRIIGDIFAARKGRCV
;
A
#
# COMPACT_ATOMS: atom_id res chain seq x y z
N MET A 1 -75.88 -6.96 20.73
CA MET A 1 -75.16 -6.07 21.66
C MET A 1 -73.76 -5.82 21.09
N GLY A 2 -73.40 -4.56 20.84
CA GLY A 2 -72.05 -4.05 20.52
C GLY A 2 -71.58 -4.28 19.07
N ALA A 3 -71.54 -3.28 18.15
CA ALA A 3 -70.69 -2.07 18.12
C ALA A 3 -69.22 -2.41 17.79
N PHE A 4 -68.43 -1.70 16.98
CA PHE A 4 -68.58 -0.58 16.04
C PHE A 4 -67.18 -0.44 15.41
N LEU A 5 -67.10 -0.04 14.15
CA LEU A 5 -65.86 0.33 13.45
C LEU A 5 -65.16 1.50 14.16
N SER A 6 -63.82 1.49 14.27
CA SER A 6 -62.92 2.67 14.24
C SER A 6 -61.49 2.25 14.65
N LYS A 7 -60.38 2.76 14.12
CA LYS A 7 -60.05 3.77 13.10
C LYS A 7 -58.51 3.64 12.93
N TRP A 8 -58.01 3.53 11.70
CA TRP A 8 -56.60 3.78 11.39
C TRP A 8 -56.47 5.27 11.01
N PRO A 9 -55.58 6.07 11.60
CA PRO A 9 -55.47 7.47 11.21
C PRO A 9 -54.70 7.58 9.90
N GLU A 10 -55.35 8.20 8.92
CA GLU A 10 -54.71 8.80 7.73
C GLU A 10 -53.92 10.03 8.18
N ALA A 11 -52.61 10.01 7.98
CA ALA A 11 -51.76 11.19 8.04
C ALA A 11 -51.12 11.39 6.66
N SER A 12 -51.75 12.28 5.92
CA SER A 12 -51.27 12.90 4.69
C SER A 12 -50.00 13.71 4.93
N GLY A 13 -48.99 13.48 4.10
CA GLY A 13 -48.14 14.54 3.59
C GLY A 13 -46.82 14.84 4.31
N THR A 14 -45.77 14.77 3.50
CA THR A 14 -44.58 15.63 3.43
C THR A 14 -43.27 15.10 4.02
N HIS A 15 -42.26 15.14 3.14
CA HIS A 15 -40.83 14.88 3.33
C HIS A 15 -40.40 13.43 3.53
N VAL A 16 -40.05 12.81 2.40
CA VAL A 16 -38.91 11.88 2.36
C VAL A 16 -37.68 12.74 2.74
N PRO A 17 -36.96 12.45 3.83
CA PRO A 17 -35.68 13.11 4.05
C PRO A 17 -34.76 12.67 2.92
N ASP A 18 -34.25 13.68 2.22
CA ASP A 18 -33.27 13.58 1.16
C ASP A 18 -32.07 12.73 1.61
N SER A 19 -31.80 11.75 0.76
CA SER A 19 -30.58 10.99 0.57
C SER A 19 -29.30 11.83 0.71
N THR A 20 -28.91 12.15 1.95
CA THR A 20 -27.55 12.53 2.31
C THR A 20 -27.01 11.56 3.36
N GLY A 21 -27.07 10.27 3.01
CA GLY A 21 -26.07 9.34 3.52
C GLY A 21 -24.76 9.72 2.86
N GLU A 22 -23.89 10.42 3.59
CA GLU A 22 -22.47 10.48 3.31
C GLU A 22 -21.94 9.03 3.27
N GLY A 23 -22.05 8.41 2.10
CA GLY A 23 -21.21 7.32 1.72
C GLY A 23 -19.80 7.88 1.72
N ARG A 24 -19.07 7.67 2.83
CA ARG A 24 -17.62 7.53 2.76
C ARG A 24 -17.38 6.37 1.81
N GLY A 25 -17.32 6.68 0.52
CA GLY A 25 -16.72 5.80 -0.45
C GLY A 25 -15.37 5.46 0.14
N SER A 26 -15.15 4.18 0.43
CA SER A 26 -13.80 3.66 0.62
C SER A 26 -12.99 4.23 -0.54
N VAL A 27 -12.10 5.17 -0.26
CA VAL A 27 -11.14 5.64 -1.25
C VAL A 27 -10.26 4.44 -1.51
N THR A 28 -10.62 3.63 -2.50
CA THR A 28 -9.81 2.48 -2.88
C THR A 28 -8.50 3.06 -3.40
N MET A 29 -7.43 2.91 -2.64
CA MET A 29 -6.08 3.31 -3.04
C MET A 29 -5.77 2.63 -4.39
N GLN A 30 -5.51 3.44 -5.42
CA GLN A 30 -5.16 2.94 -6.74
C GLN A 30 -3.65 2.80 -6.85
N CYS A 31 -3.21 1.68 -7.44
CA CYS A 31 -1.80 1.43 -7.69
C CYS A 31 -1.17 2.58 -8.49
N PRO A 32 -0.09 3.22 -7.99
CA PRO A 32 0.52 4.35 -8.66
C PRO A 32 1.31 3.95 -9.92
N GLY A 33 1.72 2.67 -10.03
CA GLY A 33 2.41 2.13 -11.19
C GLY A 33 1.50 1.85 -12.39
N CYS A 34 0.32 1.24 -12.16
CA CYS A 34 -0.56 0.76 -13.24
C CYS A 34 -2.04 1.14 -13.09
N SER A 35 -2.41 1.91 -12.06
CA SER A 35 -3.80 2.32 -11.75
C SER A 35 -4.77 1.17 -11.44
N GLY A 36 -4.27 -0.05 -11.21
CA GLY A 36 -5.05 -1.17 -10.71
C GLY A 36 -5.41 -1.04 -9.22
N HIS A 37 -6.06 -2.05 -8.66
CA HIS A 37 -6.37 -2.09 -7.23
C HIS A 37 -5.15 -2.54 -6.41
N LEU A 38 -5.01 -1.95 -5.23
CA LEU A 38 -4.13 -2.45 -4.17
C LEU A 38 -4.95 -3.35 -3.24
N VAL A 39 -4.34 -4.45 -2.82
CA VAL A 39 -4.89 -5.40 -1.85
C VAL A 39 -4.01 -5.36 -0.62
N THR A 40 -4.61 -4.98 0.49
CA THR A 40 -3.96 -4.91 1.79
C THR A 40 -3.70 -6.31 2.34
N LEU A 41 -2.47 -6.59 2.74
CA LEU A 41 -2.00 -7.83 3.35
C LEU A 41 -1.34 -7.50 4.69
N GLU A 42 -1.48 -8.38 5.68
CA GLU A 42 -0.77 -8.26 6.96
C GLU A 42 0.36 -9.29 7.00
N LEU A 43 1.61 -8.83 7.18
CA LEU A 43 2.81 -9.64 7.28
C LEU A 43 3.47 -9.44 8.63
N SER A 44 3.27 -10.40 9.55
CA SER A 44 3.83 -10.34 10.91
C SER A 44 3.51 -9.03 11.64
N GLY A 45 2.28 -8.52 11.49
CA GLY A 45 1.83 -7.28 12.11
C GLY A 45 2.23 -6.00 11.36
N VAL A 46 2.81 -6.10 10.16
CA VAL A 46 3.02 -4.96 9.27
C VAL A 46 2.02 -5.02 8.12
N GLU A 47 1.31 -3.93 7.86
CA GLU A 47 0.41 -3.83 6.73
C GLU A 47 1.21 -3.55 5.45
N VAL A 48 0.84 -4.17 4.34
CA VAL A 48 1.43 -3.92 3.02
C VAL A 48 0.33 -3.89 1.97
N ASP A 49 0.38 -2.92 1.08
CA ASP A 49 -0.60 -2.77 0.00
C ASP A 49 -0.02 -3.30 -1.31
N TYR A 50 -0.49 -4.47 -1.75
CA TYR A 50 0.06 -5.17 -2.91
C TYR A 50 -0.79 -4.99 -4.17
N CYS A 51 -0.15 -4.65 -5.28
CA CYS A 51 -0.79 -4.65 -6.59
C CYS A 51 -0.62 -6.00 -7.30
N TYR A 52 -1.68 -6.81 -7.43
CA TYR A 52 -1.63 -8.07 -8.18
C TYR A 52 -1.43 -7.91 -9.70
N THR A 53 -1.57 -6.68 -10.25
CA THR A 53 -1.43 -6.42 -11.68
C THR A 53 0.03 -6.17 -12.06
N CYS A 54 0.69 -5.19 -11.43
CA CYS A 54 2.09 -4.85 -11.72
C CYS A 54 3.08 -5.39 -10.68
N GLN A 55 2.59 -6.02 -9.61
CA GLN A 55 3.39 -6.61 -8.52
C GLN A 55 4.18 -5.59 -7.68
N GLY A 56 3.83 -4.31 -7.76
CA GLY A 56 4.38 -3.28 -6.88
C GLY A 56 3.70 -3.25 -5.52
N ILE A 57 4.38 -2.65 -4.55
CA ILE A 57 3.98 -2.62 -3.14
C ILE A 57 3.99 -1.18 -2.66
N TRP A 58 2.91 -0.78 -1.99
CA TRP A 58 2.82 0.44 -1.21
C TRP A 58 3.03 0.12 0.27
N LEU A 59 3.81 0.96 0.93
CA LEU A 59 4.14 0.90 2.35
C LEU A 59 3.88 2.28 2.94
N ASP A 60 3.08 2.37 3.99
CA ASP A 60 2.89 3.60 4.73
C ASP A 60 4.16 4.00 5.51
N ASN A 61 4.21 5.25 5.94
CA ASN A 61 5.34 5.78 6.71
C ASN A 61 5.62 4.92 7.96
N GLY A 62 6.85 4.39 8.08
CA GLY A 62 7.28 3.55 9.20
C GLY A 62 7.20 2.05 8.93
N GLU A 63 6.43 1.61 7.92
CA GLU A 63 6.26 0.17 7.64
C GLU A 63 7.50 -0.45 6.99
N MET A 64 8.22 0.32 6.19
CA MET A 64 9.50 -0.09 5.61
C MET A 64 10.51 -0.44 6.72
N GLU A 65 10.63 0.42 7.73
CA GLU A 65 11.50 0.24 8.89
C GLU A 65 11.11 -1.01 9.68
N LEU A 66 9.81 -1.21 9.93
CA LEU A 66 9.32 -2.42 10.60
C LEU A 66 9.65 -3.69 9.81
N LEU A 67 9.46 -3.69 8.48
CA LEU A 67 9.78 -4.84 7.64
C LEU A 67 11.27 -5.19 7.63
N VAL A 68 12.16 -4.21 7.54
CA VAL A 68 13.61 -4.45 7.56
C VAL A 68 14.06 -4.95 8.93
N GLY A 69 13.54 -4.36 10.02
CA GLY A 69 13.83 -4.83 11.37
C GLY A 69 13.38 -6.28 11.60
N LEU A 70 12.20 -6.65 11.08
CA LEU A 70 11.72 -8.03 11.12
C LEU A 70 12.50 -8.99 10.19
N GLY A 71 13.10 -8.46 9.13
CA GLY A 71 14.04 -9.15 8.25
C GLY A 71 15.37 -9.51 8.93
N GLY A 72 15.60 -9.03 10.16
CA GLY A 72 16.86 -9.22 10.87
C GLY A 72 17.99 -8.32 10.34
N GLY A 73 17.64 -7.30 9.55
CA GLY A 73 18.61 -6.40 8.94
C GLY A 73 18.97 -5.20 9.81
N ASP A 74 20.12 -4.58 9.52
CA ASP A 74 20.53 -3.33 10.14
C ASP A 74 19.72 -2.16 9.53
N ASP A 75 18.86 -1.52 10.34
CA ASP A 75 18.08 -0.31 9.99
C ASP A 75 18.94 0.81 9.37
N ARG A 76 20.27 0.79 9.56
CA ARG A 76 21.20 1.71 8.89
C ARG A 76 21.17 1.63 7.36
N LEU A 77 20.61 0.58 6.77
CA LEU A 77 20.39 0.50 5.33
C LEU A 77 19.25 1.41 4.86
N LEU A 78 18.22 1.59 5.70
CA LEU A 78 17.09 2.49 5.47
C LEU A 78 17.38 3.93 5.91
N GLY A 79 18.23 4.11 6.92
CA GLY A 79 18.70 5.44 7.35
C GLY A 79 19.39 6.27 6.25
N ALA A 80 19.63 5.66 5.08
CA ALA A 80 20.21 6.29 3.91
C ALA A 80 19.20 6.60 2.78
N LEU A 81 17.87 6.58 3.01
CA LEU A 81 16.87 7.03 2.03
C LEU A 81 17.13 8.49 1.62
N SER A 82 17.93 8.62 0.58
CA SER A 82 18.50 9.89 0.13
C SER A 82 17.83 10.28 -1.17
N PRO A 83 17.35 11.53 -1.30
CA PRO A 83 16.83 12.01 -2.57
C PRO A 83 17.86 11.86 -3.69
N VAL A 84 17.43 11.33 -4.84
CA VAL A 84 18.27 11.10 -6.00
C VAL A 84 17.58 11.56 -7.28
N SER A 85 18.38 11.92 -8.28
CA SER A 85 17.88 12.15 -9.63
C SER A 85 17.97 10.84 -10.42
N ALA A 86 16.81 10.24 -10.70
CA ALA A 86 16.69 9.02 -11.49
C ALA A 86 15.91 9.29 -12.78
N ARG A 87 16.20 8.54 -13.84
CA ARG A 87 15.52 8.66 -15.15
C ARG A 87 14.24 7.82 -15.25
N GLU A 88 13.82 7.21 -14.15
CA GLU A 88 12.60 6.42 -14.07
C GLU A 88 11.34 7.30 -14.14
N LYS A 89 10.23 6.69 -14.54
CA LYS A 89 8.93 7.37 -14.56
C LYS A 89 8.56 7.81 -13.14
N THR A 90 8.22 9.09 -12.99
CA THR A 90 7.64 9.60 -11.75
C THR A 90 6.19 9.11 -11.61
N VAL A 91 5.89 8.48 -10.48
CA VAL A 91 4.52 8.09 -10.12
C VAL A 91 3.92 9.06 -9.10
N LYS A 92 2.60 9.00 -8.90
CA LYS A 92 1.87 9.86 -7.97
C LYS A 92 1.53 9.09 -6.70
N CYS A 93 1.59 9.74 -5.54
CA CYS A 93 1.17 9.16 -4.28
C CYS A 93 -0.31 8.71 -4.35
N PRO A 94 -0.65 7.46 -3.95
CA PRO A 94 -2.02 6.97 -4.01
C PRO A 94 -2.95 7.69 -3.01
N ALA A 95 -2.41 8.20 -1.89
CA ALA A 95 -3.16 8.95 -0.89
C ALA A 95 -3.44 10.41 -1.30
N CYS A 96 -2.39 11.17 -1.66
CA CYS A 96 -2.51 12.62 -1.89
C CYS A 96 -2.34 13.09 -3.34
N ARG A 97 -2.02 12.17 -4.26
CA ARG A 97 -1.85 12.41 -5.71
C ARG A 97 -0.73 13.37 -6.11
N ARG A 98 0.12 13.80 -5.18
CA ARG A 98 1.34 14.56 -5.50
C ARG A 98 2.38 13.65 -6.16
N PRO A 99 3.20 14.17 -7.10
CA PRO A 99 4.35 13.44 -7.62
C PRO A 99 5.28 13.04 -6.47
N MET A 100 5.76 11.80 -6.49
CA MET A 100 6.67 11.29 -5.48
C MET A 100 8.12 11.59 -5.84
N GLU A 101 8.96 11.78 -4.82
CA GLU A 101 10.40 11.99 -5.01
C GLU A 101 11.11 10.64 -5.15
N LYS A 102 12.17 10.60 -5.94
CA LYS A 102 13.01 9.40 -6.06
C LYS A 102 14.00 9.37 -4.90
N VAL A 103 14.04 8.25 -4.19
CA VAL A 103 14.98 8.02 -3.08
C VAL A 103 15.79 6.75 -3.32
N ALA A 104 17.07 6.77 -2.93
CA ALA A 104 17.94 5.61 -2.98
C ALA A 104 17.96 4.88 -1.63
N ALA A 105 17.72 3.56 -1.64
CA ALA A 105 17.98 2.64 -0.54
C ALA A 105 19.19 1.75 -0.90
N GLY A 106 20.07 1.43 0.05
CA GLY A 106 21.28 0.64 -0.25
C GLY A 106 22.59 1.40 -0.02
N LYS A 107 23.65 0.68 0.38
CA LYS A 107 25.03 1.22 0.47
C LYS A 107 25.93 0.82 -0.70
N GLY A 108 25.64 -0.30 -1.37
CA GLY A 108 26.39 -0.82 -2.52
C GLY A 108 25.49 -0.94 -3.74
N ASP A 109 24.64 -1.97 -3.74
CA ASP A 109 23.55 -2.07 -4.71
C ASP A 109 22.41 -1.14 -4.32
N VAL A 110 22.25 -0.06 -5.08
CA VAL A 110 21.19 0.91 -4.83
C VAL A 110 19.88 0.43 -5.45
N VAL A 111 18.79 0.58 -4.70
CA VAL A 111 17.41 0.44 -5.14
C VAL A 111 16.77 1.82 -5.13
N ILE A 112 16.16 2.20 -6.24
CA ILE A 112 15.46 3.48 -6.35
C ILE A 112 13.99 3.23 -6.01
N LEU A 113 13.43 4.07 -5.15
CA LEU A 113 12.03 4.00 -4.73
C LEU A 113 11.36 5.36 -4.95
N ASP A 114 10.03 5.37 -4.97
CA ASP A 114 9.25 6.61 -5.00
C ASP A 114 8.68 6.91 -3.60
N ARG A 115 9.09 8.02 -2.98
CA ARG A 115 8.66 8.42 -1.65
C ARG A 115 7.67 9.59 -1.69
N CYS A 116 6.64 9.49 -0.88
CA CYS A 116 5.83 10.61 -0.42
C CYS A 116 6.14 10.87 1.05
N VAL A 117 6.76 12.01 1.36
CA VAL A 117 7.15 12.39 2.73
C VAL A 117 6.02 12.26 3.74
N ASP A 118 4.78 12.57 3.33
CA ASP A 118 3.64 12.62 4.24
C ASP A 118 2.91 11.27 4.41
N HIS A 119 3.06 10.32 3.49
CA HIS A 119 2.20 9.13 3.47
C HIS A 119 2.95 7.80 3.40
N GLY A 120 4.04 7.69 2.63
CA GLY A 120 4.67 6.38 2.46
C GLY A 120 5.58 6.26 1.25
N ILE A 121 5.89 5.02 0.90
CA ILE A 121 6.85 4.62 -0.13
C ILE A 121 6.19 3.64 -1.10
N TRP A 122 6.46 3.84 -2.38
CA TRP A 122 6.15 2.90 -3.44
C TRP A 122 7.42 2.15 -3.87
N SER A 123 7.31 0.83 -3.90
CA SER A 123 8.29 -0.12 -4.42
C SER A 123 7.74 -0.75 -5.69
N GLU A 124 8.49 -0.71 -6.79
CA GLU A 124 8.17 -1.49 -7.98
C GLU A 124 8.37 -3.00 -7.73
N ALA A 125 8.00 -3.80 -8.72
CA ALA A 125 8.03 -5.25 -8.64
C ALA A 125 9.43 -5.79 -8.31
N GLY A 126 9.55 -6.44 -7.15
CA GLY A 126 10.78 -7.08 -6.70
C GLY A 126 11.82 -6.15 -6.07
N GLU A 127 11.59 -4.84 -6.01
CA GLU A 127 12.49 -3.88 -5.35
C GLU A 127 12.53 -4.09 -3.84
N LEU A 128 11.37 -4.22 -3.18
CA LEU A 128 11.30 -4.52 -1.74
C LEU A 128 12.05 -5.80 -1.39
N ARG A 129 11.92 -6.85 -2.20
CA ARG A 129 12.66 -8.10 -2.02
C ARG A 129 14.17 -7.84 -2.08
N LYS A 130 14.65 -7.08 -3.07
CA LYS A 130 16.07 -6.74 -3.20
C LYS A 130 16.56 -5.95 -1.98
N ILE A 131 15.78 -5.04 -1.43
CA ILE A 131 16.14 -4.30 -0.21
C ILE A 131 16.30 -5.26 0.98
N LEU A 132 15.36 -6.18 1.16
CA LEU A 132 15.40 -7.14 2.25
C LEU A 132 16.59 -8.11 2.11
N GLU A 133 16.85 -8.60 0.90
CA GLU A 133 18.04 -9.41 0.58
C GLU A 133 19.33 -8.66 0.91
N LEU A 134 19.43 -7.37 0.55
CA LEU A 134 20.59 -6.54 0.87
C LEU A 134 20.75 -6.23 2.36
N SER A 135 19.68 -6.34 3.13
CA SER A 135 19.67 -6.07 4.58
C SER A 135 20.04 -7.27 5.45
N CYS A 136 20.01 -8.49 4.91
CA CYS A 136 20.32 -9.70 5.67
C CYS A 136 21.82 -9.96 5.75
N ASP A 137 22.33 -10.36 6.93
CA ASP A 137 23.65 -10.98 7.06
C ASP A 137 23.57 -12.48 6.71
N GLU A 138 24.61 -13.04 6.08
CA GLU A 138 24.76 -14.40 5.51
C GLU A 138 24.37 -15.59 6.42
N THR A 139 23.95 -15.37 7.67
CA THR A 139 23.78 -16.44 8.67
C THR A 139 22.35 -16.81 9.05
N HIS A 140 21.31 -16.06 8.65
CA HIS A 140 19.91 -16.48 8.84
C HIS A 140 18.99 -15.87 7.78
N GLU A 141 18.44 -16.67 6.87
CA GLU A 141 17.27 -16.25 6.10
C GLU A 141 16.11 -16.01 7.06
N SER A 142 15.72 -14.74 7.24
CA SER A 142 14.53 -14.41 8.01
C SER A 142 13.33 -15.10 7.36
N PRO A 143 12.47 -15.81 8.13
CA PRO A 143 11.25 -16.44 7.60
C PRO A 143 10.37 -15.47 6.80
N LEU A 144 10.46 -14.18 7.08
CA LEU A 144 9.77 -13.13 6.36
C LEU A 144 10.33 -12.87 4.97
N VAL A 145 11.65 -12.92 4.78
CA VAL A 145 12.27 -12.82 3.46
C VAL A 145 11.80 -13.96 2.57
N ARG A 146 11.71 -15.17 3.12
CA ARG A 146 11.15 -16.33 2.43
C ARG A 146 9.67 -16.13 2.07
N ILE A 147 8.85 -15.70 3.02
CA ILE A 147 7.42 -15.43 2.80
C ILE A 147 7.22 -14.34 1.74
N ILE A 148 7.97 -13.24 1.82
CA ILE A 148 7.94 -12.14 0.84
C ILE A 148 8.44 -12.63 -0.52
N GLY A 149 9.46 -13.50 -0.54
CA GLY A 149 9.94 -14.17 -1.74
C GLY A 149 8.87 -15.04 -2.39
N ASP A 150 8.11 -15.81 -1.60
CA ASP A 150 7.07 -16.71 -2.07
C ASP A 150 5.81 -15.96 -2.55
N ILE A 151 5.41 -14.90 -1.83
CA ILE A 151 4.20 -14.10 -2.13
C ILE A 151 4.46 -13.11 -3.27
N PHE A 152 5.63 -12.46 -3.27
CA PHE A 152 5.96 -11.35 -4.16
C PHE A 152 7.09 -11.68 -5.15
N ALA A 153 7.31 -12.97 -5.44
CA ALA A 153 8.20 -13.38 -6.52
C ALA A 153 7.82 -12.64 -7.80
N ALA A 154 8.68 -11.72 -8.24
CA ALA A 154 8.49 -10.97 -9.46
C ALA A 154 8.32 -11.95 -10.64
N ARG A 155 7.07 -12.25 -11.02
CA ARG A 155 6.78 -13.03 -12.23
C ARG A 155 7.07 -12.08 -13.37
N LYS A 156 8.22 -12.27 -14.04
CA LYS A 156 8.53 -11.64 -15.33
C LYS A 156 7.48 -12.07 -16.36
N GLY A 157 6.31 -11.45 -16.32
CA GLY A 157 5.36 -11.43 -17.43
C GLY A 157 5.61 -10.15 -18.20
N ARG A 158 6.13 -10.26 -19.43
CA ARG A 158 6.07 -9.13 -20.37
C ARG A 158 4.61 -8.72 -20.51
N CYS A 159 4.28 -7.47 -20.21
CA CYS A 159 3.07 -6.87 -20.76
C CYS A 159 3.22 -6.92 -22.30
N VAL A 160 2.32 -7.65 -22.96
CA VAL A 160 2.18 -7.66 -24.42
C VAL A 160 1.16 -6.58 -24.79
#